data_AF-A0A9E5RA51-F1
#
_entry.id   AF-A0A9E5RA51-F1
#
_cell.length_a   1.000
_cell.length_b   1.000
_cell.length_c   1.000
_cell.angle_alpha   90.00
_cell.angle_beta   90.00
_cell.angle_gamma   90.00
#
_symmetry.space_group_name_H-M   'P 1'
#
loop_
_entity.id
_entity.type
_entity.pdbx_description
1 polymer ?
#
loop_
_entity_poly.entity_id
_entity_poly.type
_entity_poly.pdbx_seq_one_letter_code
_entity_poly.pdbx_strand_id
1 'polypeptide(L)'
;MKIYRPAAEKRKIHSKNEFELCYMRHQYLRRVKYNPTEADMAPYMQIIAHQAKNTFYTYKNLFKLVGFDVEDLINIARIHLVSFLGLYKLDKTPQKYDEFVEVFEKKNSREPDVSDVENKDRANMTIFMKQRMEDVVRVCRQKARNIKGMPVENFYVFYGAKKPPKNTRLLMENHEKYGFRKLDLGSFKSIKKRARRILQDKNLEKGIKESVPEIKFDPFFHAGNWYIAVPLEKRNLTLLDFTGADLDPYDSIHNKNPEELYFAKLDEDEFEQKKESFEAQSAQRKENIVRNFIRKNKGNPAFKEEINLARKFLKDLRD
;
A
#
# COMPACT_ATOMS: atom_id res chain seq x y z
N MET A 1 -9.60 -30.64 -27.68
CA MET A 1 -9.21 -31.25 -26.38
C MET A 1 -10.22 -30.85 -25.31
N LYS A 2 -10.83 -31.80 -24.60
CA LYS A 2 -11.58 -31.50 -23.36
C LYS A 2 -10.56 -31.16 -22.27
N ILE A 3 -10.56 -29.92 -21.81
CA ILE A 3 -9.64 -29.47 -20.76
C ILE A 3 -10.34 -29.68 -19.42
N TYR A 4 -9.77 -30.54 -18.58
CA TYR A 4 -10.20 -30.66 -17.19
C TYR A 4 -9.61 -29.51 -16.38
N ARG A 5 -10.47 -28.64 -15.84
CA ARG A 5 -10.07 -27.57 -14.91
C ARG A 5 -10.68 -27.87 -13.53
N PRO A 6 -9.94 -27.70 -12.44
CA PRO A 6 -10.48 -27.83 -11.09
C PRO A 6 -11.69 -26.90 -10.91
N ALA A 7 -12.72 -27.38 -10.20
CA ALA A 7 -13.90 -26.58 -9.91
C ALA A 7 -13.52 -25.27 -9.20
N ALA A 8 -14.21 -24.18 -9.51
CA ALA A 8 -14.00 -22.92 -8.80
C ALA A 8 -14.37 -23.10 -7.31
N GLU A 9 -13.43 -22.77 -6.42
CA GLU A 9 -13.70 -22.81 -4.99
C GLU A 9 -14.82 -21.81 -4.66
N LYS A 10 -15.78 -22.27 -3.83
CA LYS A 10 -16.89 -21.42 -3.37
C LYS A 10 -16.45 -20.38 -2.35
N ARG A 11 -15.27 -20.54 -1.75
CA ARG A 11 -14.76 -19.61 -0.74
C ARG A 11 -14.41 -18.26 -1.35
N LYS A 12 -14.62 -17.20 -0.57
CA LYS A 12 -14.28 -15.84 -0.97
C LYS A 12 -12.76 -15.68 -0.92
N ILE A 13 -12.18 -15.30 -2.05
CA ILE A 13 -10.75 -15.03 -2.18
C ILE A 13 -10.44 -13.66 -1.58
N HIS A 14 -9.40 -13.59 -0.75
CA HIS A 14 -9.01 -12.35 -0.09
C HIS A 14 -7.62 -11.90 -0.53
N SER A 15 -7.49 -10.64 -0.89
CA SER A 15 -6.23 -10.00 -1.31
C SER A 15 -5.15 -9.94 -0.23
N LYS A 16 -5.45 -10.42 1.00
CA LYS A 16 -4.49 -10.49 2.11
C LYS A 16 -3.56 -11.68 1.94
N ASN A 17 -4.12 -12.84 1.59
CA ASN A 17 -3.40 -14.11 1.51
C ASN A 17 -3.27 -14.62 0.06
N GLU A 18 -4.09 -14.10 -0.86
CA GLU A 18 -4.25 -14.64 -2.21
C GLU A 18 -4.21 -13.51 -3.24
N PHE A 19 -3.11 -12.76 -3.19
CA PHE A 19 -2.91 -11.55 -3.97
C PHE A 19 -2.95 -11.84 -5.48
N GLU A 20 -2.29 -12.91 -5.88
CA GLU A 20 -2.14 -13.41 -7.24
C GLU A 20 -3.50 -13.80 -7.83
N LEU A 21 -4.31 -14.50 -7.05
CA LEU A 21 -5.65 -14.95 -7.47
C LEU A 21 -6.64 -13.79 -7.62
N CYS A 22 -6.38 -12.68 -6.93
CA CYS A 22 -7.20 -11.47 -6.98
C CYS A 22 -6.95 -10.67 -8.26
N TYR A 23 -5.69 -10.33 -8.59
CA TYR A 23 -5.42 -9.54 -9.79
C TYR A 23 -5.62 -10.37 -11.07
N MET A 24 -5.36 -11.69 -11.05
CA MET A 24 -5.67 -12.56 -12.20
C MET A 24 -7.17 -12.80 -12.41
N ARG A 25 -8.02 -12.44 -11.42
CA ARG A 25 -9.46 -12.80 -11.42
C ARG A 25 -9.66 -14.29 -11.70
N HIS A 26 -8.93 -15.15 -11.00
CA HIS A 26 -8.82 -16.58 -11.32
C HIS A 26 -10.17 -17.32 -11.51
N GLN A 27 -11.26 -16.88 -10.87
CA GLN A 27 -12.60 -17.45 -11.06
C GLN A 27 -13.09 -17.33 -12.51
N TYR A 28 -12.71 -16.25 -13.21
CA TYR A 28 -13.11 -16.05 -14.61
C TYR A 28 -12.38 -17.05 -15.49
N LEU A 29 -11.08 -17.24 -15.28
CA LEU A 29 -10.31 -18.29 -15.96
C LEU A 29 -10.87 -19.68 -15.71
N ARG A 30 -11.34 -20.00 -14.50
CA ARG A 30 -11.96 -21.30 -14.21
C ARG A 30 -13.30 -21.50 -14.95
N ARG A 31 -14.02 -20.42 -15.28
CA ARG A 31 -15.28 -20.47 -16.06
C ARG A 31 -15.05 -20.60 -17.56
N VAL A 32 -13.89 -20.15 -18.04
CA VAL A 32 -13.50 -20.26 -19.46
C VAL A 32 -13.28 -21.73 -19.80
N LYS A 33 -14.17 -22.31 -20.61
CA LYS A 33 -14.07 -23.69 -21.13
C LYS A 33 -13.31 -23.79 -22.46
N TYR A 34 -12.63 -22.70 -22.84
CA TYR A 34 -12.01 -22.52 -24.14
C TYR A 34 -10.51 -22.20 -23.96
N ASN A 35 -9.67 -22.75 -24.82
CA ASN A 35 -8.25 -22.41 -24.85
C ASN A 35 -7.98 -21.68 -26.17
N PRO A 36 -7.81 -20.35 -26.13
CA PRO A 36 -7.57 -19.58 -27.34
C PRO A 36 -6.24 -20.00 -27.96
N THR A 37 -6.23 -20.11 -29.29
CA THR A 37 -5.01 -20.28 -30.07
C THR A 37 -4.26 -18.95 -30.20
N GLU A 38 -3.02 -18.98 -30.67
CA GLU A 38 -2.28 -17.75 -30.97
C GLU A 38 -3.00 -16.89 -32.02
N ALA A 39 -3.62 -17.53 -33.01
CA ALA A 39 -4.41 -16.85 -34.04
C ALA A 39 -5.62 -16.12 -33.43
N ASP A 40 -6.28 -16.71 -32.44
CA ASP A 40 -7.42 -16.08 -31.76
C ASP A 40 -7.00 -14.85 -30.93
N MET A 41 -5.78 -14.87 -30.39
CA MET A 41 -5.26 -13.79 -29.56
C MET A 41 -4.64 -12.65 -30.38
N ALA A 42 -4.05 -12.97 -31.54
CA ALA A 42 -3.29 -12.04 -32.37
C ALA A 42 -3.98 -10.68 -32.61
N PRO A 43 -5.29 -10.60 -32.93
CA PRO A 43 -5.97 -9.33 -33.19
C PRO A 43 -5.97 -8.36 -32.00
N TYR A 44 -5.82 -8.88 -30.78
CA TYR A 44 -5.93 -8.11 -29.55
C TYR A 44 -4.57 -7.82 -28.89
N MET A 45 -3.49 -8.45 -29.37
CA MET A 45 -2.16 -8.38 -28.72
C MET A 45 -1.62 -6.95 -28.62
N GLN A 46 -1.80 -6.14 -29.66
CA GLN A 46 -1.38 -4.74 -29.64
C GLN A 46 -2.18 -3.92 -28.62
N ILE A 47 -3.49 -4.14 -28.53
CA ILE A 47 -4.39 -3.46 -27.60
C ILE A 47 -3.96 -3.75 -26.16
N ILE A 48 -3.75 -5.03 -25.82
CA ILE A 48 -3.37 -5.41 -24.45
C ILE A 48 -1.98 -4.88 -24.09
N ALA A 49 -1.01 -4.95 -25.01
CA ALA A 49 0.34 -4.46 -24.77
C ALA A 49 0.35 -2.95 -24.54
N HIS A 50 -0.41 -2.20 -25.35
CA HIS A 50 -0.55 -0.76 -25.20
C HIS A 50 -1.20 -0.38 -23.85
N GLN A 51 -2.33 -1.00 -23.50
CA GLN A 51 -3.03 -0.72 -22.24
C GLN A 51 -2.19 -1.10 -21.01
N ALA A 52 -1.51 -2.23 -21.06
CA ALA A 52 -0.61 -2.68 -19.99
C ALA A 52 0.56 -1.73 -19.79
N LYS A 53 1.25 -1.33 -20.88
CA LYS A 53 2.35 -0.36 -20.85
C LYS A 53 1.90 1.00 -20.30
N ASN A 54 0.80 1.54 -20.80
CA ASN A 54 0.27 2.83 -20.32
C ASN A 54 -0.05 2.77 -18.83
N THR A 55 -0.71 1.70 -18.38
CA THR A 55 -1.03 1.48 -16.97
C THR A 55 0.25 1.41 -16.13
N PHE A 56 1.24 0.63 -16.58
CA PHE A 56 2.53 0.51 -15.92
C PHE A 56 3.19 1.87 -15.73
N TYR A 57 3.35 2.65 -16.79
CA TYR A 57 4.03 3.94 -16.71
C TYR A 57 3.26 4.97 -15.88
N THR A 58 1.93 4.93 -15.92
CA THR A 58 1.07 5.78 -15.08
C THR A 58 1.26 5.49 -13.58
N TYR A 59 1.47 4.22 -13.21
CA TYR A 59 1.61 3.79 -11.82
C TYR A 59 2.97 3.13 -11.52
N LYS A 60 4.04 3.58 -12.21
CA LYS A 60 5.37 2.93 -12.20
C LYS A 60 5.90 2.65 -10.79
N ASN A 61 5.79 3.64 -9.91
CA ASN A 61 6.28 3.52 -8.53
C ASN A 61 5.48 2.51 -7.71
N LEU A 62 4.18 2.38 -7.98
CA LEU A 62 3.35 1.38 -7.31
C LEU A 62 3.72 -0.03 -7.74
N PHE A 63 3.90 -0.25 -9.05
CA PHE A 63 4.24 -1.57 -9.57
C PHE A 63 5.64 -2.00 -9.15
N LYS A 64 6.63 -1.11 -9.24
CA LYS A 64 7.98 -1.39 -8.72
C LYS A 64 7.99 -1.74 -7.24
N LEU A 65 7.18 -1.07 -6.43
CA LEU A 65 7.05 -1.35 -5.00
C LEU A 65 6.48 -2.75 -4.73
N VAL A 66 5.58 -3.24 -5.58
CA VAL A 66 5.00 -4.58 -5.47
C VAL A 66 5.90 -5.64 -6.13
N GLY A 67 6.95 -5.23 -6.82
CA GLY A 67 7.88 -6.12 -7.53
C GLY A 67 7.43 -6.50 -8.94
N PHE A 68 6.60 -5.67 -9.58
CA PHE A 68 6.17 -5.87 -10.96
C PHE A 68 6.95 -5.02 -11.94
N ASP A 69 7.27 -5.62 -13.09
CA ASP A 69 7.78 -4.99 -14.29
C ASP A 69 6.71 -4.88 -15.39
N VAL A 70 7.09 -4.25 -16.50
CA VAL A 70 6.18 -4.06 -17.65
C VAL A 70 5.71 -5.41 -18.20
N GLU A 71 6.60 -6.40 -18.25
CA GLU A 71 6.29 -7.73 -18.78
C GLU A 71 5.25 -8.46 -17.93
N ASP A 72 5.31 -8.29 -16.60
CA ASP A 72 4.31 -8.87 -15.68
C ASP A 72 2.91 -8.34 -16.01
N LEU A 73 2.78 -7.03 -16.22
CA LEU A 73 1.50 -6.42 -16.58
C LEU A 73 1.00 -6.91 -17.95
N ILE A 74 1.89 -7.09 -18.92
CA ILE A 74 1.53 -7.66 -20.22
C ILE A 74 1.04 -9.10 -20.06
N ASN A 75 1.72 -9.91 -19.23
CA ASN A 75 1.32 -11.29 -18.96
C ASN A 75 -0.02 -11.38 -18.22
N ILE A 76 -0.26 -10.51 -17.23
CA ILE A 76 -1.57 -10.39 -16.58
C ILE A 76 -2.65 -9.97 -17.59
N ALA A 77 -2.35 -9.05 -18.49
CA ALA A 77 -3.28 -8.65 -19.54
C ALA A 77 -3.59 -9.79 -20.52
N ARG A 78 -2.62 -10.65 -20.85
CA ARG A 78 -2.82 -11.88 -21.65
C ARG A 78 -3.78 -12.85 -20.94
N ILE A 79 -3.63 -13.03 -19.63
CA ILE A 79 -4.56 -13.85 -18.83
C ILE A 79 -5.99 -13.28 -18.90
N HIS A 80 -6.13 -11.96 -18.83
CA HIS A 80 -7.44 -11.31 -19.00
C HIS A 80 -7.99 -11.41 -20.43
N LEU A 81 -7.14 -11.43 -21.46
CA LEU A 81 -7.56 -11.69 -22.83
C LEU A 81 -8.18 -13.09 -22.97
N VAL A 82 -7.60 -14.12 -22.35
CA VAL A 82 -8.22 -15.46 -22.32
C VAL A 82 -9.62 -15.41 -21.69
N SER A 83 -9.77 -14.63 -20.62
CA SER A 83 -11.08 -14.42 -19.98
C SER A 83 -12.07 -13.68 -20.88
N PHE A 84 -11.61 -12.70 -21.65
CA PHE A 84 -12.43 -11.97 -22.61
C PHE A 84 -12.93 -12.90 -23.74
N LEU A 85 -12.02 -13.60 -24.40
CA LEU A 85 -12.34 -14.50 -25.51
C LEU A 85 -13.29 -15.62 -25.11
N GLY A 86 -13.15 -16.14 -23.88
CA GLY A 86 -13.99 -17.24 -23.40
C GLY A 86 -15.36 -16.85 -22.86
N LEU A 87 -15.60 -15.58 -22.49
CA LEU A 87 -16.80 -15.18 -21.74
C LEU A 87 -17.51 -13.93 -22.27
N TYR A 88 -16.80 -13.04 -22.96
CA TYR A 88 -17.27 -11.68 -23.25
C TYR A 88 -17.20 -11.29 -24.73
N LYS A 89 -16.53 -12.10 -25.57
CA LYS A 89 -16.57 -11.96 -27.02
C LYS A 89 -18.00 -12.14 -27.52
N LEU A 90 -18.41 -11.39 -28.54
CA LEU A 90 -19.80 -11.37 -29.00
C LEU A 90 -20.32 -12.76 -29.39
N ASP A 91 -19.49 -13.60 -29.99
CA ASP A 91 -19.81 -14.98 -30.36
C ASP A 91 -20.15 -15.89 -29.16
N LYS A 92 -19.74 -15.49 -27.95
CA LYS A 92 -20.07 -16.19 -26.69
C LYS A 92 -21.28 -15.60 -25.96
N THR A 93 -21.79 -14.46 -26.42
CA THR A 93 -22.90 -13.74 -25.78
C THR A 93 -23.98 -13.38 -26.82
N PRO A 94 -24.85 -14.33 -27.20
CA PRO A 94 -25.84 -14.12 -28.27
C PRO A 94 -26.73 -12.89 -28.04
N GLN A 95 -27.22 -12.70 -26.82
CA GLN A 95 -28.03 -11.53 -26.45
C GLN A 95 -27.35 -10.21 -26.80
N LYS A 96 -26.04 -10.09 -26.54
CA LYS A 96 -25.29 -8.87 -26.85
C LYS A 96 -24.95 -8.72 -28.33
N TYR A 97 -24.88 -9.85 -29.04
CA TYR A 97 -24.73 -9.84 -30.48
C TYR A 97 -26.01 -9.31 -31.13
N ASP A 98 -27.17 -9.80 -30.71
CA ASP A 98 -28.48 -9.34 -31.20
C ASP A 98 -28.68 -7.83 -30.92
N GLU A 99 -28.38 -7.38 -29.69
CA GLU A 99 -28.38 -5.95 -29.33
C GLU A 99 -27.44 -5.12 -30.20
N PHE A 100 -26.27 -5.66 -30.56
CA PHE A 100 -25.31 -4.97 -31.43
C PHE A 100 -25.85 -4.85 -32.85
N VAL A 101 -26.39 -5.93 -33.41
CA VAL A 101 -26.96 -5.98 -34.76
C VAL A 101 -28.09 -4.96 -34.89
N GLU A 102 -29.04 -4.96 -33.95
CA GLU A 102 -30.18 -4.02 -33.96
C GLU A 102 -29.71 -2.55 -33.96
N VAL A 103 -28.78 -2.21 -33.06
CA VAL A 103 -28.23 -0.85 -32.97
C VAL A 103 -27.42 -0.49 -34.22
N PHE A 104 -26.70 -1.44 -34.79
CA PHE A 104 -25.87 -1.22 -35.97
C PHE A 104 -26.71 -1.01 -37.22
N GLU A 105 -27.72 -1.86 -37.46
CA GLU A 105 -28.64 -1.75 -38.60
C GLU A 105 -29.41 -0.44 -38.56
N LYS A 106 -29.93 -0.07 -37.39
CA LYS A 106 -30.63 1.20 -37.19
C LYS A 106 -29.75 2.42 -37.53
N LYS A 107 -28.44 2.32 -37.30
CA LYS A 107 -27.49 3.42 -37.50
C LYS A 107 -26.93 3.46 -38.92
N ASN A 108 -26.68 2.31 -39.54
CA ASN A 108 -25.93 2.20 -40.80
C ASN A 108 -26.79 1.71 -41.98
N SER A 109 -28.05 1.37 -41.76
CA SER A 109 -28.99 0.88 -42.78
C SER A 109 -28.50 -0.36 -43.54
N ARG A 110 -27.67 -1.18 -42.90
CA ARG A 110 -27.16 -2.45 -43.41
C ARG A 110 -26.84 -3.40 -42.26
N GLU A 111 -26.84 -4.70 -42.52
CA GLU A 111 -26.36 -5.70 -41.59
C GLU A 111 -24.83 -5.56 -41.35
N PRO A 112 -24.33 -5.86 -40.14
CA PRO A 112 -22.91 -5.84 -39.86
C PRO A 112 -22.18 -6.98 -40.58
N ASP A 113 -21.03 -6.66 -41.17
CA ASP A 113 -20.14 -7.68 -41.74
C ASP A 113 -19.19 -8.24 -40.68
N VAL A 114 -18.34 -9.21 -41.07
CA VAL A 114 -17.36 -9.83 -40.17
C VAL A 114 -16.39 -8.79 -39.60
N SER A 115 -15.99 -7.80 -40.39
CA SER A 115 -15.08 -6.73 -39.98
C SER A 115 -15.72 -5.81 -38.93
N ASP A 116 -17.01 -5.48 -39.08
CA ASP A 116 -17.76 -4.68 -38.13
C ASP A 116 -17.86 -5.38 -36.75
N VAL A 117 -18.13 -6.68 -36.76
CA VAL A 117 -18.17 -7.51 -35.55
C VAL A 117 -16.79 -7.54 -34.88
N GLU A 118 -15.73 -7.76 -35.65
CA GLU A 118 -14.36 -7.75 -35.12
C GLU A 118 -13.98 -6.38 -34.53
N ASN A 119 -14.33 -5.29 -35.19
CA ASN A 119 -14.08 -3.94 -34.71
C ASN A 119 -14.83 -3.67 -33.40
N LYS A 120 -16.08 -4.14 -33.30
CA LYS A 120 -16.86 -4.07 -32.07
C LYS A 120 -16.21 -4.87 -30.95
N ASP A 121 -15.72 -6.09 -31.22
CA ASP A 121 -15.00 -6.89 -30.24
C ASP A 121 -13.70 -6.22 -29.78
N ARG A 122 -12.94 -5.58 -30.68
CA ARG A 122 -11.74 -4.80 -30.31
C ARG A 122 -12.09 -3.61 -29.40
N ALA A 123 -13.20 -2.92 -29.67
CA ALA A 123 -13.69 -1.84 -28.81
C ALA A 123 -14.12 -2.37 -27.43
N ASN A 124 -14.89 -3.45 -27.38
CA ASN A 124 -15.30 -4.12 -26.14
C ASN A 124 -14.08 -4.58 -25.33
N MET A 125 -13.08 -5.16 -25.99
CA MET A 125 -11.83 -5.60 -25.40
C MET A 125 -11.06 -4.42 -24.78
N THR A 126 -11.02 -3.27 -25.46
CA THR A 126 -10.37 -2.06 -24.93
C THR A 126 -11.02 -1.59 -23.63
N ILE A 127 -12.35 -1.53 -23.59
CA ILE A 127 -13.11 -1.13 -22.39
C ILE A 127 -12.91 -2.16 -21.26
N PHE A 128 -13.02 -3.44 -21.58
CA PHE A 128 -12.79 -4.53 -20.64
C PHE A 128 -11.38 -4.45 -20.05
N MET A 129 -10.36 -4.25 -20.88
CA MET A 129 -8.97 -4.21 -20.44
C MET A 129 -8.69 -3.00 -19.54
N LYS A 130 -9.25 -1.82 -19.83
CA LYS A 130 -9.16 -0.66 -18.93
C LYS A 130 -9.67 -0.99 -17.53
N GLN A 131 -10.87 -1.57 -17.43
CA GLN A 131 -11.44 -1.97 -16.14
C GLN A 131 -10.58 -3.02 -15.43
N ARG A 132 -10.02 -4.00 -16.16
CA ARG A 132 -9.14 -5.01 -15.57
C ARG A 132 -7.82 -4.44 -15.09
N MET A 133 -7.19 -3.54 -15.85
CA MET A 133 -5.95 -2.87 -15.45
C MET A 133 -6.17 -2.00 -14.21
N GLU A 134 -7.30 -1.30 -14.10
CA GLU A 134 -7.67 -0.57 -12.88
C GLU A 134 -7.86 -1.50 -11.66
N ASP A 135 -8.45 -2.68 -11.86
CA ASP A 135 -8.56 -3.69 -10.82
C ASP A 135 -7.17 -4.15 -10.35
N VAL A 136 -6.23 -4.39 -11.26
CA VAL A 136 -4.83 -4.75 -10.94
C VAL A 136 -4.18 -3.64 -10.10
N VAL A 137 -4.35 -2.38 -10.49
CA VAL A 137 -3.87 -1.22 -9.72
C VAL A 137 -4.48 -1.19 -8.32
N ARG A 138 -5.80 -1.41 -8.18
CA ARG A 138 -6.47 -1.44 -6.87
C ARG A 138 -5.90 -2.54 -5.97
N VAL A 139 -5.66 -3.72 -6.54
CA VAL A 139 -5.08 -4.86 -5.83
C VAL A 139 -3.64 -4.53 -5.41
N CYS A 140 -2.81 -4.02 -6.32
CA CYS A 140 -1.44 -3.58 -6.01
C CYS A 140 -1.40 -2.50 -4.93
N ARG A 141 -2.34 -1.54 -4.93
CA ARG A 141 -2.47 -0.54 -3.86
C ARG A 141 -2.76 -1.17 -2.51
N GLN A 142 -3.43 -2.31 -2.44
CA GLN A 142 -3.66 -3.03 -1.19
C GLN A 142 -2.38 -3.75 -0.73
N LYS A 143 -1.69 -4.44 -1.63
CA LYS A 143 -0.42 -5.11 -1.32
C LYS A 143 0.68 -4.14 -0.92
N ALA A 144 0.76 -2.99 -1.58
CA ALA A 144 1.67 -1.91 -1.22
C ALA A 144 1.49 -1.44 0.24
N ARG A 145 0.26 -1.45 0.78
CA ARG A 145 0.03 -1.13 2.21
C ARG A 145 0.59 -2.20 3.11
N ASN A 146 0.39 -3.47 2.72
CA ASN A 146 0.89 -4.60 3.47
C ASN A 146 2.42 -4.66 3.47
N ILE A 147 3.07 -4.37 2.32
CA ILE A 147 4.54 -4.35 2.18
C ILE A 147 5.15 -3.23 3.00
N LYS A 148 4.59 -2.02 2.96
CA LYS A 148 5.18 -0.86 3.65
C LYS A 148 4.98 -0.89 5.17
N GLY A 149 4.25 -1.86 5.73
CA GLY A 149 3.90 -1.91 7.15
C GLY A 149 3.09 -0.69 7.65
N MET A 150 2.76 0.26 6.78
CA MET A 150 2.14 1.53 7.14
C MET A 150 0.68 1.58 6.67
N PRO A 151 -0.25 2.02 7.52
CA PRO A 151 -1.54 2.49 7.05
C PRO A 151 -1.31 3.63 6.04
N VAL A 152 -2.04 3.66 4.91
CA VAL A 152 -1.93 4.68 3.83
C VAL A 152 -2.39 6.08 4.27
N GLU A 153 -2.62 6.23 5.56
CA GLU A 153 -3.09 7.46 6.17
C GLU A 153 -1.92 8.44 6.10
N ASN A 154 -2.05 9.51 5.30
CA ASN A 154 -1.02 10.55 5.26
C ASN A 154 -0.96 11.36 6.58
N PHE A 155 -1.89 11.12 7.49
CA PHE A 155 -2.04 11.79 8.78
C PHE A 155 -2.91 10.95 9.71
N TYR A 156 -2.65 11.03 11.01
CA TYR A 156 -3.58 10.58 12.03
C TYR A 156 -4.52 11.70 12.44
N VAL A 157 -5.70 11.33 12.92
CA VAL A 157 -6.69 12.29 13.40
C VAL A 157 -6.91 12.11 14.88
N PHE A 158 -6.92 13.23 15.59
CA PHE A 158 -7.25 13.30 17.01
C PHE A 158 -8.38 14.29 17.26
N TYR A 159 -9.14 14.06 18.33
CA TYR A 159 -10.11 15.02 18.83
C TYR A 159 -10.09 15.08 20.36
N GLY A 160 -10.40 16.25 20.94
CA GLY A 160 -10.41 16.45 22.39
C GLY A 160 -11.01 17.80 22.79
N ALA A 161 -11.42 17.93 24.06
CA ALA A 161 -12.03 19.17 24.55
C ALA A 161 -11.04 20.34 24.67
N LYS A 162 -9.76 20.03 24.92
CA LYS A 162 -8.70 21.02 25.10
C LYS A 162 -8.14 21.47 23.75
N LYS A 163 -7.65 22.72 23.69
CA LYS A 163 -6.96 23.23 22.50
C LYS A 163 -5.69 22.40 22.24
N PRO A 164 -5.41 21.98 21.00
CA PRO A 164 -4.26 21.14 20.71
C PRO A 164 -2.94 21.86 21.02
N PRO A 165 -1.89 21.11 21.40
CA PRO A 165 -0.58 21.67 21.67
C PRO A 165 0.00 22.34 20.41
N LYS A 166 0.84 23.37 20.59
CA LYS A 166 1.53 24.05 19.48
C LYS A 166 2.34 23.07 18.63
N ASN A 167 3.03 22.13 19.29
CA ASN A 167 3.68 21.02 18.61
C ASN A 167 2.71 19.83 18.52
N THR A 168 2.15 19.65 17.33
CA THR A 168 1.14 18.61 17.05
C THR A 168 1.70 17.20 17.10
N ARG A 169 3.03 17.02 16.99
CA ARG A 169 3.70 15.71 17.12
C ARG A 169 3.57 15.11 18.50
N LEU A 170 3.41 15.91 19.54
CA LEU A 170 3.23 15.41 20.91
C LEU A 170 1.96 14.54 21.05
N LEU A 171 0.98 14.74 20.18
CA LEU A 171 -0.21 13.88 20.11
C LEU A 171 0.09 12.49 19.55
N MET A 172 1.11 12.36 18.70
CA MET A 172 1.54 11.07 18.16
C MET A 172 2.18 10.20 19.24
N GLU A 173 2.95 10.82 20.13
CA GLU A 173 3.66 10.14 21.22
C GLU A 173 2.70 9.79 22.37
N ASN A 174 1.87 10.73 22.82
CA ASN A 174 1.00 10.50 23.98
C ASN A 174 -0.28 11.36 23.99
N HIS A 175 -1.18 11.12 23.03
CA HIS A 175 -2.46 11.83 22.91
C HIS A 175 -3.34 11.84 24.18
N GLU A 176 -3.32 10.77 24.98
CA GLU A 176 -4.16 10.67 26.19
C GLU A 176 -3.77 11.70 27.24
N LYS A 177 -2.46 11.95 27.44
CA LYS A 177 -1.95 12.99 28.34
C LYS A 177 -2.49 14.38 28.00
N TYR A 178 -2.75 14.65 26.73
CA TYR A 178 -3.30 15.93 26.25
C TYR A 178 -4.84 15.95 26.24
N GLY A 179 -5.51 14.86 26.65
CA GLY A 179 -6.96 14.74 26.64
C GLY A 179 -7.54 14.55 25.24
N PHE A 180 -6.75 14.00 24.32
CA PHE A 180 -7.18 13.69 22.95
C PHE A 180 -7.43 12.20 22.78
N ARG A 181 -8.35 11.85 21.89
CA ARG A 181 -8.64 10.48 21.44
C ARG A 181 -8.41 10.36 19.94
N LYS A 182 -7.99 9.18 19.48
CA LYS A 182 -7.90 8.89 18.05
C LYS A 182 -9.31 8.83 17.43
N LEU A 183 -9.42 9.33 16.21
CA LEU A 183 -10.65 9.34 15.43
C LEU A 183 -10.44 8.64 14.10
N ASP A 184 -11.45 7.90 13.64
CA ASP A 184 -11.47 7.35 12.29
C ASP A 184 -11.50 8.47 11.22
N LEU A 185 -10.81 8.25 10.10
CA LEU A 185 -10.69 9.18 8.99
C LEU A 185 -12.01 9.49 8.29
N GLY A 186 -12.89 8.51 8.16
CA GLY A 186 -14.22 8.70 7.57
C GLY A 186 -15.06 9.65 8.44
N SER A 187 -15.06 9.40 9.74
CA SER A 187 -15.71 10.25 10.75
C SER A 187 -15.15 11.67 10.71
N PHE A 188 -13.82 11.83 10.70
CA PHE A 188 -13.16 13.12 10.60
C PHE A 188 -13.56 13.92 9.36
N LYS A 189 -13.54 13.28 8.18
CA LYS A 189 -13.92 13.94 6.91
C LYS A 189 -15.38 14.41 6.93
N SER A 190 -16.28 13.60 7.48
CA SER A 190 -17.68 13.94 7.64
C SER A 190 -17.87 15.16 8.56
N ILE A 191 -17.22 15.16 9.72
CA ILE A 191 -17.25 16.26 10.68
C ILE A 191 -16.66 17.54 10.08
N LYS A 192 -15.49 17.44 9.44
CA LYS A 192 -14.82 18.55 8.76
C LYS A 192 -15.70 19.17 7.67
N LYS A 193 -16.42 18.35 6.90
CA LYS A 193 -17.39 18.83 5.89
C LYS A 193 -18.55 19.60 6.52
N ARG A 194 -19.10 19.12 7.65
CA ARG A 194 -20.18 19.83 8.38
C ARG A 194 -19.69 21.14 8.98
N ALA A 195 -18.52 21.14 9.62
CA ALA A 195 -17.92 22.34 10.19
C ALA A 195 -17.68 23.42 9.12
N ARG A 196 -17.21 23.03 7.92
CA ARG A 196 -17.04 23.93 6.78
C ARG A 196 -18.35 24.54 6.30
N ARG A 197 -19.43 23.74 6.19
CA ARG A 197 -20.76 24.26 5.79
C ARG A 197 -21.26 25.32 6.76
N ILE A 198 -21.19 25.05 8.06
CA ILE A 198 -21.61 26.02 9.10
C ILE A 198 -20.81 27.32 9.02
N LEU A 199 -19.51 27.24 8.73
CA LEU A 199 -18.68 28.43 8.52
C LEU A 199 -19.05 29.20 7.24
N GLN A 200 -19.36 28.49 6.16
CA GLN A 200 -19.83 29.11 4.91
C GLN A 200 -21.15 29.84 5.11
N ASP A 201 -22.12 29.20 5.78
CA ASP A 201 -23.43 29.79 6.06
C ASP A 201 -23.30 31.08 6.91
N LYS A 202 -22.46 31.05 7.95
CA LYS A 202 -22.16 32.23 8.78
C LYS A 202 -21.46 33.37 8.04
N ASN A 203 -20.58 33.04 7.08
CA ASN A 203 -19.91 34.06 6.27
C ASN A 203 -20.88 34.72 5.28
N LEU A 204 -21.82 33.93 4.74
CA LEU A 204 -22.88 34.40 3.85
C LEU A 204 -23.82 35.39 4.57
N GLU A 205 -24.25 35.06 5.79
CA GLU A 205 -25.06 35.94 6.64
C GLU A 205 -24.37 37.27 6.96
N LYS A 206 -23.04 37.28 7.03
CA LYS A 206 -22.22 38.48 7.28
C LYS A 206 -21.84 39.25 6.01
N GLY A 207 -22.28 38.81 4.83
CA GLY A 207 -21.95 39.43 3.55
C GLY A 207 -20.47 39.28 3.12
N ILE A 208 -19.71 38.39 3.78
CA ILE A 208 -18.29 38.17 3.48
C ILE A 208 -18.19 37.16 2.32
N LYS A 209 -17.76 37.63 1.14
CA LYS A 209 -17.61 36.81 -0.07
C LYS A 209 -16.28 36.04 -0.16
N GLU A 210 -15.49 35.99 0.89
CA GLU A 210 -14.21 35.28 0.87
C GLU A 210 -14.39 33.76 0.87
N SER A 211 -13.63 33.09 0.00
CA SER A 211 -13.56 31.64 -0.05
C SER A 211 -12.97 31.09 1.25
N VAL A 212 -13.68 30.18 1.92
CA VAL A 212 -13.21 29.54 3.15
C VAL A 212 -11.86 28.84 2.88
N PRO A 213 -10.77 29.20 3.60
CA PRO A 213 -9.46 28.63 3.35
C PRO A 213 -9.47 27.11 3.51
N GLU A 214 -8.68 26.43 2.67
CA GLU A 214 -8.59 25.00 2.70
C GLU A 214 -7.88 24.54 3.98
N ILE A 215 -8.65 24.25 5.03
CA ILE A 215 -8.16 23.63 6.27
C ILE A 215 -7.49 22.31 5.86
N LYS A 216 -6.17 22.25 5.63
CA LYS A 216 -5.49 20.98 5.28
C LYS A 216 -5.13 20.22 6.55
N PHE A 217 -4.41 20.87 7.45
CA PHE A 217 -3.96 20.31 8.73
C PHE A 217 -4.28 21.17 9.94
N ASP A 218 -4.89 22.35 9.73
CA ASP A 218 -5.16 23.26 10.84
C ASP A 218 -6.21 22.69 11.80
N PRO A 219 -5.98 22.80 13.11
CA PRO A 219 -6.97 22.39 14.08
C PRO A 219 -8.22 23.26 14.00
N PHE A 220 -9.39 22.63 14.08
CA PHE A 220 -10.68 23.33 14.07
C PHE A 220 -11.56 22.89 15.24
N PHE A 221 -12.40 23.80 15.72
CA PHE A 221 -13.33 23.55 16.83
C PHE A 221 -14.75 23.30 16.30
N HIS A 222 -15.37 22.21 16.72
CA HIS A 222 -16.73 21.86 16.33
C HIS A 222 -17.41 21.02 17.42
N ALA A 223 -18.69 21.28 17.70
CA ALA A 223 -19.47 20.50 18.67
C ALA A 223 -18.75 20.24 20.01
N GLY A 224 -18.17 21.31 20.60
CA GLY A 224 -17.50 21.24 21.90
C GLY A 224 -16.10 20.62 21.90
N ASN A 225 -15.58 20.19 20.75
CA ASN A 225 -14.29 19.51 20.64
C ASN A 225 -13.38 20.15 19.58
N TRP A 226 -12.08 20.15 19.86
CA TRP A 226 -11.03 20.41 18.88
C TRP A 226 -10.74 19.15 18.08
N TYR A 227 -10.56 19.30 16.78
CA TYR A 227 -10.15 18.24 15.87
C TYR A 227 -8.86 18.64 15.17
N ILE A 228 -7.93 17.71 15.03
CA ILE A 228 -6.63 17.97 14.42
C ILE A 228 -6.16 16.78 13.59
N ALA A 229 -5.58 17.06 12.42
CA ALA A 229 -4.91 16.09 11.58
C ALA A 229 -3.40 16.28 11.70
N VAL A 230 -2.69 15.27 12.21
CA VAL A 230 -1.24 15.31 12.37
C VAL A 230 -0.60 14.55 11.20
N PRO A 231 0.10 15.23 10.28
CA PRO A 231 0.73 14.56 9.14
C PRO A 231 1.74 13.54 9.61
N LEU A 232 1.71 12.36 8.99
CA LEU A 232 2.74 11.37 9.13
C LEU A 232 3.89 11.77 8.23
N GLU A 233 5.07 12.02 8.80
CA GLU A 233 6.26 12.32 8.02
C GLU A 233 6.60 11.12 7.14
N LYS A 234 6.62 11.34 5.83
CA LYS A 234 7.15 10.37 4.87
C LYS A 234 8.66 10.38 5.00
N ARG A 235 9.19 9.65 5.99
CA ARG A 235 10.59 9.26 6.02
C ARG A 235 10.85 8.35 4.82
N ASN A 236 11.83 8.69 4.00
CA ASN A 236 12.36 7.73 3.03
C ASN A 236 12.87 6.52 3.80
N LEU A 237 12.56 5.31 3.32
CA LEU A 237 13.12 4.10 3.90
C LEU A 237 14.64 4.22 3.87
N THR A 238 15.24 4.18 5.04
CA THR A 238 16.68 4.18 5.27
C THR A 238 17.18 2.75 5.32
N LEU A 239 18.49 2.52 5.15
CA LEU A 239 19.09 1.19 5.34
C LEU A 239 18.73 0.59 6.71
N LEU A 240 18.58 1.43 7.73
CA LEU A 240 18.15 1.04 9.08
C LEU A 240 16.70 0.53 9.16
N ASP A 241 15.84 0.86 8.19
CA ASP A 241 14.49 0.28 8.09
C ASP A 241 14.52 -1.12 7.47
N PHE A 242 15.63 -1.50 6.83
CA PHE A 242 15.88 -2.84 6.31
C PHE A 242 16.68 -3.70 7.29
N THR A 243 17.38 -3.09 8.25
CA THR A 243 17.97 -3.82 9.39
C THR A 243 16.85 -4.24 10.34
N GLY A 244 16.42 -5.49 10.23
CA GLY A 244 15.24 -6.03 10.92
C GLY A 244 14.14 -6.51 9.96
N ALA A 245 14.29 -6.29 8.65
CA ALA A 245 13.49 -6.95 7.64
C ALA A 245 14.03 -8.35 7.27
N ASP A 246 14.95 -8.88 8.09
CA ASP A 246 15.68 -10.14 7.87
C ASP A 246 16.15 -10.23 6.40
N LEU A 247 17.23 -9.50 6.10
CA LEU A 247 17.86 -9.49 4.77
C LEU A 247 18.19 -10.92 4.29
N ASP A 248 18.34 -11.85 5.23
CA ASP A 248 18.22 -13.27 5.02
C ASP A 248 16.82 -13.76 5.42
N PRO A 249 15.99 -14.29 4.50
CA PRO A 249 14.70 -14.87 4.85
C PRO A 249 14.79 -15.99 5.92
N TYR A 250 15.97 -16.57 6.17
CA TYR A 250 16.17 -17.54 7.25
C TYR A 250 16.35 -16.91 8.65
N ASP A 251 16.66 -15.62 8.75
CA ASP A 251 16.86 -14.93 10.05
C ASP A 251 15.55 -14.49 10.72
N SER A 252 14.41 -14.70 10.05
CA SER A 252 13.12 -14.29 10.58
C SER A 252 12.75 -14.99 11.87
N ILE A 253 12.25 -14.23 12.84
CA ILE A 253 11.66 -14.76 14.09
C ILE A 253 10.60 -15.84 13.80
N HIS A 254 9.94 -15.77 12.64
CA HIS A 254 8.93 -16.74 12.22
C HIS A 254 9.51 -18.03 11.64
N ASN A 255 10.80 -18.05 11.31
CA ASN A 255 11.54 -19.20 10.79
C ASN A 255 12.50 -19.81 11.83
N LYS A 256 12.74 -19.13 12.96
CA LYS A 256 13.50 -19.67 14.09
C LYS A 256 12.72 -20.78 14.78
N ASN A 257 13.43 -21.85 15.15
CA ASN A 257 12.83 -22.91 15.93
C ASN A 257 12.61 -22.45 17.40
N PRO A 258 11.76 -23.14 18.18
CA PRO A 258 11.47 -22.73 19.56
C PRO A 258 12.69 -22.62 20.47
N GLU A 259 13.73 -23.40 20.21
CA GLU A 259 14.97 -23.42 20.99
C GLU A 259 15.83 -22.18 20.68
N GLU A 260 15.96 -21.80 19.41
CA GLU A 260 16.62 -20.56 18.98
C GLU A 260 15.90 -19.30 19.50
N LEU A 261 14.56 -19.32 19.53
CA LEU A 261 13.78 -18.24 20.12
C LEU A 261 14.00 -18.13 21.63
N TYR A 262 14.16 -19.27 22.31
CA TYR A 262 14.47 -19.31 23.74
C TYR A 262 15.86 -18.73 24.01
N PHE A 263 16.88 -19.12 23.25
CA PHE A 263 18.23 -18.57 23.39
C PHE A 263 18.30 -17.08 23.06
N ALA A 264 17.65 -16.63 21.98
CA ALA A 264 17.60 -15.20 21.64
C ALA A 264 16.98 -14.36 22.77
N LYS A 265 15.95 -14.90 23.44
CA LYS A 265 15.33 -14.24 24.59
C LYS A 265 16.27 -14.23 25.81
N LEU A 266 17.00 -15.32 26.07
CA LEU A 266 18.00 -15.34 27.14
C LEU A 266 19.13 -14.33 26.90
N ASP A 267 19.58 -14.19 25.66
CA ASP A 267 20.60 -13.21 25.29
C ASP A 267 20.09 -11.77 25.47
N GLU A 268 18.82 -11.50 25.13
CA GLU A 268 18.17 -10.21 25.34
C GLU A 268 18.01 -9.89 26.84
N ASP A 269 17.57 -10.87 27.63
CA ASP A 269 17.44 -10.75 29.09
C ASP A 269 18.82 -10.53 29.75
N GLU A 270 19.87 -11.23 29.30
CA GLU A 270 21.23 -11.05 29.79
C GLU A 270 21.78 -9.66 29.41
N PHE A 271 21.48 -9.19 28.19
CA PHE A 271 21.87 -7.86 27.74
C PHE A 271 21.21 -6.77 28.59
N GLU A 272 19.90 -6.84 28.84
CA GLU A 272 19.24 -5.82 29.67
C GLU A 272 19.70 -5.85 31.12
N GLN A 273 19.98 -7.02 31.70
CA GLN A 273 20.61 -7.09 33.03
C GLN A 273 21.98 -6.40 33.06
N LYS A 274 22.82 -6.63 32.03
CA LYS A 274 24.13 -5.98 31.92
C LYS A 274 24.01 -4.47 31.72
N LYS A 275 23.02 -4.03 30.95
CA LYS A 275 22.74 -2.61 30.72
C LYS A 275 22.25 -1.92 31.99
N GLU A 276 21.28 -2.50 32.71
CA GLU A 276 20.83 -1.97 34.00
C GLU A 276 21.97 -1.91 35.02
N SER A 277 22.80 -2.97 35.09
CA SER A 277 23.99 -3.00 35.93
C SER A 277 25.00 -1.91 35.56
N PHE A 278 25.18 -1.63 34.27
CA PHE A 278 26.03 -0.55 33.79
C PHE A 278 25.42 0.83 34.12
N GLU A 279 24.13 1.02 33.88
CA GLU A 279 23.40 2.28 34.14
C GLU A 279 23.34 2.64 35.63
N ALA A 280 23.25 1.64 36.52
CA ALA A 280 23.29 1.83 37.96
C ALA A 280 24.66 2.27 38.50
N GLN A 281 25.74 2.16 37.71
CA GLN A 281 27.08 2.56 38.14
C GLN A 281 27.30 4.07 38.11
N SER A 282 28.22 4.54 38.96
CA SER A 282 28.65 5.94 38.97
C SER A 282 29.31 6.35 37.64
N ALA A 283 29.23 7.64 37.30
CA ALA A 283 29.80 8.19 36.08
C ALA A 283 31.30 7.84 35.93
N GLN A 284 32.07 7.92 37.02
CA GLN A 284 33.49 7.57 37.03
C GLN A 284 33.74 6.09 36.70
N ARG A 285 32.88 5.18 37.16
CA ARG A 285 33.02 3.74 36.89
C ARG A 285 32.61 3.41 35.46
N LYS A 286 31.54 4.03 34.94
CA LYS A 286 31.16 3.98 33.52
C LYS A 286 32.30 4.45 32.62
N GLU A 287 32.92 5.59 32.96
CA GLU A 287 34.05 6.15 32.22
C GLU A 287 35.22 5.16 32.16
N ASN A 288 35.56 4.54 33.30
CA ASN A 288 36.64 3.55 33.38
C ASN A 288 36.36 2.30 32.53
N ILE A 289 35.11 1.81 32.51
CA ILE A 289 34.71 0.66 31.67
C ILE A 289 34.89 0.99 30.19
N VAL A 290 34.38 2.14 29.74
CA VAL A 290 34.45 2.55 28.34
C VAL A 290 35.91 2.80 27.91
N ARG A 291 36.72 3.45 28.76
CA ARG A 291 38.17 3.61 28.53
C ARG A 291 38.90 2.27 28.45
N ASN A 292 38.56 1.31 29.30
CA ASN A 292 39.14 -0.03 29.26
C ASN A 292 38.77 -0.78 27.97
N PHE A 293 37.52 -0.67 27.51
CA PHE A 293 37.09 -1.23 26.22
C PHE A 293 37.90 -0.65 25.05
N ILE A 294 38.05 0.68 24.99
CA ILE A 294 38.85 1.35 23.95
C ILE A 294 40.31 0.89 24.00
N ARG A 295 40.90 0.81 25.21
CA ARG A 295 42.30 0.39 25.37
C ARG A 295 42.52 -1.05 24.91
N LYS A 296 41.61 -1.96 25.28
CA LYS A 296 41.70 -3.39 24.95
C LYS A 296 41.56 -3.65 23.44
N ASN A 297 40.75 -2.86 22.74
CA ASN A 297 40.42 -3.09 21.33
C ASN A 297 41.09 -2.11 20.35
N LYS A 298 41.96 -1.20 20.81
CA LYS A 298 42.57 -0.13 19.99
C LYS A 298 43.25 -0.62 18.69
N GLY A 299 43.81 -1.82 18.70
CA GLY A 299 44.51 -2.42 17.55
C GLY A 299 43.66 -3.37 16.71
N ASN A 300 42.40 -3.63 17.08
CA ASN A 300 41.55 -4.57 16.37
C ASN A 300 40.71 -3.81 15.31
N PRO A 301 40.93 -4.05 14.01
CA PRO A 301 40.20 -3.35 12.94
C PRO A 301 38.70 -3.66 12.94
N ALA A 302 38.26 -4.78 13.54
CA ALA A 302 36.86 -5.16 13.61
C ALA A 302 36.02 -4.22 14.49
N PHE A 303 36.62 -3.54 15.47
CA PHE A 303 35.91 -2.68 16.43
C PHE A 303 36.07 -1.18 16.15
N LYS A 304 36.44 -0.80 14.92
CA LYS A 304 36.79 0.58 14.59
C LYS A 304 35.62 1.54 14.78
N GLU A 305 34.40 1.11 14.46
CA GLU A 305 33.18 1.93 14.58
C GLU A 305 32.74 2.07 16.04
N GLU A 306 32.75 0.97 16.78
CA GLU A 306 32.39 0.88 18.19
C GLU A 306 33.36 1.70 19.06
N ILE A 307 34.65 1.70 18.73
CA ILE A 307 35.65 2.54 19.40
C ILE A 307 35.38 4.03 19.15
N ASN A 308 34.94 4.40 17.95
CA ASN A 308 34.60 5.79 17.64
C ASN A 308 33.33 6.24 18.38
N LEU A 309 32.32 5.38 18.48
CA LEU A 309 31.12 5.62 19.29
C LEU A 309 31.46 5.74 20.78
N ALA A 310 32.25 4.82 21.31
CA ALA A 310 32.72 4.84 22.70
C ALA A 310 33.48 6.14 23.03
N ARG A 311 34.29 6.66 22.10
CA ARG A 311 34.99 7.95 22.28
C ARG A 311 34.04 9.15 22.28
N LYS A 312 32.97 9.12 21.48
CA LYS A 312 31.93 10.17 21.51
C LYS A 312 31.18 10.14 22.83
N PHE A 313 30.75 8.95 23.25
CA PHE A 313 30.05 8.75 24.53
C PHE A 313 30.87 9.22 25.74
N LEU A 314 32.20 9.03 25.73
CA LEU A 314 33.10 9.56 26.76
C LEU A 314 33.16 11.09 26.81
N LYS A 315 32.91 11.79 25.69
CA LYS A 315 32.84 13.26 25.69
C LYS A 315 31.54 13.72 26.34
N ASP A 316 30.43 13.09 25.98
CA ASP A 316 29.11 13.43 26.51
C ASP A 316 28.96 13.15 28.02
N LEU A 317 29.74 12.21 28.57
CA LEU A 317 29.79 11.91 30.00
C LEU A 317 30.59 12.92 30.84
N ARG A 318 31.33 13.83 30.22
CA ARG A 318 32.16 14.84 30.90
C ARG A 318 31.50 16.23 31.00
N ASP A 319 30.45 16.45 30.21
CA ASP A 319 29.61 17.65 30.25
C ASP A 319 28.47 17.50 31.27
#